data_AF-A0A2D4JPY6-F1
#
_entry.id   AF-A0A2D4JPY6-F1
#
_cell.length_a   1.000
_cell.length_b   1.000
_cell.length_c   1.000
_cell.angle_alpha   90.00
_cell.angle_beta   90.00
_cell.angle_gamma   90.00
#
_symmetry.space_group_name_H-M   'P 1'
#
loop_
_entity.id
_entity.type
_entity.pdbx_description
1 polymer ?
#
loop_
_entity_poly.entity_id
_entity_poly.type
_entity_poly.pdbx_seq_one_letter_code
_entity_poly.pdbx_strand_id
1 'polypeptide(L)'
;PAVFRTIDEIFRNALLETDGAQEIMTVMQVFTQCFVQAYHENNKQHKFPLKAYFPHNPHSLVMALLKPPSDLPDNGVYQHLDHLAGMLKTTVEIKGSESLDELFNNWFLLIHFGEWADLAAKQLLLSKAESPNLLWLLVFYYSPNNMNRQRTQIMAEARSACDYLKSLSRMPTISVADLQTLFNSKTTLTATKHIVTHLIISFVLFTPNGHSIARELIAYILAESDEIPQVTGLLTHISNTASQLGMKYQCSVKLANDLLQEFRYNA
;
A
#
# COMPACT_ATOMS: atom_id res chain seq x y z
N PRO A 1 23.53 11.75 3.65
CA PRO A 1 23.24 11.24 2.27
C PRO A 1 23.95 9.93 1.89
N ALA A 2 25.26 9.79 2.16
CA ALA A 2 26.02 8.60 1.74
C ALA A 2 25.44 7.29 2.33
N VAL A 3 25.26 7.23 3.65
CA VAL A 3 24.66 6.07 4.34
C VAL A 3 23.28 5.73 3.78
N PHE A 4 22.40 6.73 3.62
CA PHE A 4 21.08 6.53 3.02
C PHE A 4 21.21 5.88 1.63
N ARG A 5 22.03 6.43 0.74
CA ARG A 5 22.19 5.89 -0.62
C ARG A 5 22.80 4.50 -0.65
N THR A 6 23.70 4.17 0.27
CA THR A 6 24.24 2.80 0.39
C THR A 6 23.15 1.81 0.79
N ILE A 7 22.31 2.17 1.77
CA ILE A 7 21.18 1.33 2.19
C ILE A 7 20.13 1.24 1.08
N ASP A 8 19.83 2.35 0.41
CA ASP A 8 18.93 2.44 -0.74
C ASP A 8 19.34 1.49 -1.87
N GLU A 9 20.64 1.43 -2.16
CA GLU A 9 21.19 0.52 -3.17
C GLU A 9 21.13 -0.95 -2.74
N ILE A 10 21.31 -1.25 -1.44
CA ILE A 10 21.10 -2.60 -0.91
C ILE A 10 19.64 -3.01 -1.10
N PHE A 11 18.68 -2.14 -0.80
CA PHE A 11 17.27 -2.42 -1.01
C PHE A 11 16.91 -2.59 -2.48
N ARG A 12 17.46 -1.75 -3.36
CA ARG A 12 17.32 -1.90 -4.81
C ARG A 12 17.71 -3.30 -5.27
N ASN A 13 18.90 -3.76 -4.88
CA ASN A 13 19.40 -5.08 -5.25
C ASN A 13 18.55 -6.20 -4.64
N ALA A 14 18.19 -6.09 -3.36
CA ALA A 14 17.33 -7.07 -2.69
C ALA A 14 15.96 -7.20 -3.35
N LEU A 15 15.33 -6.10 -3.77
CA LEU A 15 14.04 -6.15 -4.47
C LEU A 15 14.14 -6.80 -5.85
N LEU A 16 15.23 -6.55 -6.58
CA LEU A 16 15.47 -7.21 -7.87
C LEU A 16 15.74 -8.70 -7.72
N GLU A 17 16.50 -9.11 -6.70
CA GLU A 17 16.82 -10.51 -6.43
C GLU A 17 15.63 -11.32 -5.90
N THR A 18 14.72 -10.67 -5.18
CA THR A 18 13.57 -11.33 -4.53
C THR A 18 12.25 -11.15 -5.29
N ASP A 19 12.28 -10.54 -6.48
CA ASP A 19 11.09 -10.19 -7.27
C ASP A 19 10.04 -9.42 -6.45
N GLY A 20 10.51 -8.51 -5.59
CA GLY A 20 9.65 -7.70 -4.73
C GLY A 20 9.04 -8.44 -3.54
N ALA A 21 9.81 -9.28 -2.83
CA ALA A 21 9.34 -9.95 -1.62
C ALA A 21 8.82 -8.95 -0.57
N GLN A 22 7.69 -9.27 0.05
CA GLN A 22 6.95 -8.38 0.96
C GLN A 22 7.77 -7.99 2.20
N GLU A 23 8.62 -8.89 2.70
CA GLU A 23 9.49 -8.67 3.84
C GLU A 23 10.52 -7.57 3.55
N ILE A 24 11.11 -7.59 2.35
CA ILE A 24 12.06 -6.56 1.90
C ILE A 24 11.34 -5.22 1.78
N MET A 25 10.16 -5.19 1.15
CA MET A 25 9.34 -3.98 1.04
C MET A 25 9.00 -3.41 2.42
N THR A 26 8.62 -4.27 3.37
CA THR A 26 8.26 -3.87 4.74
C THR A 26 9.45 -3.24 5.47
N VAL A 27 10.63 -3.86 5.40
CA VAL A 27 11.86 -3.31 6.01
C VAL A 27 12.22 -1.97 5.38
N MET A 28 12.12 -1.86 4.05
CA MET A 28 12.40 -0.62 3.33
C MET A 28 11.45 0.51 3.73
N GLN A 29 10.16 0.21 3.89
CA GLN A 29 9.14 1.17 4.34
C GLN A 29 9.39 1.65 5.76
N VAL A 30 9.73 0.74 6.68
CA VAL A 30 10.12 1.11 8.05
C VAL A 30 11.37 1.99 8.05
N PHE A 31 12.39 1.65 7.26
CA PHE A 31 13.59 2.48 7.10
C PHE A 31 13.23 3.87 6.57
N THR A 32 12.39 3.96 5.55
CA THR A 32 11.94 5.24 4.99
C THR A 32 11.16 6.04 6.02
N GLN A 33 10.24 5.43 6.76
CA GLN A 33 9.50 6.12 7.83
C GLN A 33 10.45 6.73 8.87
N CYS A 34 11.45 5.98 9.33
CA CYS A 34 12.48 6.50 10.24
C CYS A 34 13.27 7.66 9.61
N PHE A 35 13.62 7.55 8.33
CA PHE A 35 14.29 8.63 7.60
C PHE A 35 13.41 9.89 7.52
N VAL A 36 12.14 9.76 7.15
CA VAL A 36 11.19 10.89 7.01
C VAL A 36 11.01 11.58 8.35
N GLN A 37 10.82 10.81 9.42
CA GLN A 37 10.73 11.34 10.78
C GLN A 37 12.00 12.11 11.14
N ALA A 38 13.19 11.52 10.98
CA ALA A 38 14.46 12.17 11.30
C ALA A 38 14.75 13.40 10.42
N TYR A 39 14.26 13.40 9.16
CA TYR A 39 14.42 14.49 8.21
C TYR A 39 13.51 15.69 8.55
N HIS A 40 12.28 15.44 9.01
CA HIS A 40 11.33 16.49 9.40
C HIS A 40 11.58 17.02 10.81
N GLU A 41 11.89 16.14 11.76
CA GLU A 41 12.30 16.53 13.10
C GLU A 41 13.39 17.61 13.00
N ASN A 42 13.31 18.60 13.88
CA ASN A 42 14.18 19.77 13.86
C ASN A 42 15.58 19.41 14.39
N ASN A 43 16.14 18.33 13.83
CA ASN A 43 17.47 17.83 14.10
C ASN A 43 18.44 18.98 13.84
N LYS A 44 19.26 19.30 14.85
CA LYS A 44 20.29 20.35 14.79
C LYS A 44 21.39 20.04 13.76
N GLN A 45 21.30 18.90 13.07
CA GLN A 45 22.21 18.50 12.01
C GLN A 45 21.86 19.20 10.69
N HIS A 46 22.89 19.44 9.87
CA HIS A 46 22.75 20.05 8.56
C HIS A 46 21.86 19.19 7.65
N LYS A 47 20.73 19.73 7.20
CA LYS A 47 19.82 19.05 6.27
C LYS A 47 20.35 19.19 4.85
N PHE A 48 20.66 18.06 4.22
CA PHE A 48 20.99 18.02 2.79
C PHE A 48 19.72 18.15 1.95
N PRO A 49 19.80 18.72 0.73
CA PRO A 49 18.68 18.75 -0.19
C PRO A 49 18.15 17.35 -0.51
N LEU A 50 16.85 17.19 -0.73
CA LEU A 50 16.23 15.90 -1.08
C LEU A 50 16.84 15.24 -2.31
N LYS A 51 17.34 16.03 -3.27
CA LYS A 51 18.05 15.52 -4.46
C LYS A 51 19.33 14.73 -4.10
N ALA A 52 19.91 14.98 -2.93
CA ALA A 52 21.07 14.23 -2.44
C ALA A 52 20.69 12.82 -1.92
N TYR A 53 19.42 12.60 -1.57
CA TYR A 53 18.88 11.30 -1.14
C TYR A 53 18.22 10.56 -2.30
N PHE A 54 17.43 11.28 -3.12
CA PHE A 54 16.69 10.73 -4.27
C PHE A 54 17.18 11.37 -5.58
N PRO A 55 18.37 11.00 -6.07
CA PRO A 55 18.99 11.65 -7.23
C PRO A 55 18.25 11.37 -8.54
N HIS A 56 17.59 10.22 -8.68
CA HIS A 56 16.97 9.79 -9.94
C HIS A 56 15.51 10.21 -10.10
N ASN A 57 14.86 10.69 -9.03
CA ASN A 57 13.43 10.97 -9.06
C ASN A 57 13.12 12.47 -9.29
N PRO A 58 11.97 12.79 -9.91
CA PRO A 58 11.50 14.17 -10.01
C PRO A 58 11.30 14.79 -8.62
N HIS A 59 11.84 15.98 -8.40
CA HIS A 59 11.81 16.62 -7.08
C HIS A 59 10.39 16.87 -6.57
N SER A 60 9.47 17.27 -7.46
CA SER A 60 8.05 17.49 -7.11
C SER A 60 7.36 16.21 -6.62
N LEU A 61 7.68 15.06 -7.22
CA LEU A 61 7.13 13.78 -6.82
C LEU A 61 7.63 13.36 -5.43
N VAL A 62 8.94 13.49 -5.20
CA VAL A 62 9.55 13.20 -3.89
C VAL A 62 8.95 14.09 -2.80
N MET A 63 8.76 15.39 -3.08
CA MET A 63 8.11 16.32 -2.16
C MET A 63 6.66 15.93 -1.84
N ALA A 64 5.91 15.45 -2.83
CA ALA A 64 4.53 15.01 -2.62
C ALA A 64 4.48 13.74 -1.75
N LEU A 65 5.39 12.78 -1.96
CA LEU A 65 5.47 11.53 -1.20
C LEU A 65 5.92 11.74 0.25
N LEU A 66 6.80 12.72 0.51
CA LEU A 66 7.32 13.02 1.85
C LEU A 66 6.34 13.73 2.78
N LYS A 67 5.19 14.17 2.26
CA LYS A 67 4.22 14.93 3.04
C LYS A 67 3.52 13.98 4.02
N PRO A 68 3.64 14.18 5.34
CA PRO A 68 3.01 13.27 6.30
C PRO A 68 1.49 13.25 6.10
N PRO A 69 0.86 12.07 5.98
CA PRO A 69 -0.59 11.98 5.88
C PRO A 69 -1.33 12.59 7.07
N SER A 70 -0.71 12.58 8.27
CA SER A 70 -1.21 13.20 9.50
C SER A 70 -1.37 14.72 9.42
N ASP A 71 -0.58 15.37 8.54
CA ASP A 71 -0.56 16.83 8.40
C ASP A 71 -1.61 17.32 7.39
N LEU A 72 -2.33 16.39 6.75
CA LEU A 72 -3.38 16.70 5.80
C LEU A 72 -4.72 16.89 6.54
N PRO A 73 -5.56 17.85 6.11
CA PRO A 73 -6.91 17.96 6.64
C PRO A 73 -7.74 16.73 6.30
N ASP A 74 -8.86 16.50 7.01
CA ASP A 74 -9.68 15.28 6.89
C ASP A 74 -10.05 14.88 5.45
N ASN A 75 -10.36 15.84 4.58
CA ASN A 75 -10.66 15.61 3.15
C ASN A 75 -9.43 15.80 2.23
N GLY A 76 -8.32 16.28 2.77
CA GLY A 76 -7.08 16.56 2.05
C GLY A 76 -6.29 15.31 1.70
N VAL A 77 -6.42 14.22 2.47
CA VAL A 77 -5.75 12.93 2.17
C VAL A 77 -6.18 12.40 0.80
N TYR A 78 -7.48 12.40 0.50
CA TYR A 78 -7.99 11.94 -0.80
C TYR A 78 -7.46 12.79 -1.95
N GLN A 79 -7.52 14.13 -1.82
CA GLN A 79 -7.09 15.05 -2.87
C GLN A 79 -5.59 14.95 -3.14
N HIS A 80 -4.79 14.86 -2.07
CA HIS A 80 -3.35 14.69 -2.18
C HIS A 80 -2.99 13.36 -2.84
N LEU A 81 -3.67 12.28 -2.45
CA LEU A 81 -3.44 10.95 -3.00
C LEU A 81 -3.85 10.86 -4.47
N ASP A 82 -4.99 11.45 -4.85
CA ASP A 82 -5.42 11.51 -6.25
C ASP A 82 -4.42 12.29 -7.12
N HIS A 83 -3.93 13.42 -6.60
CA HIS A 83 -2.90 14.21 -7.27
C HIS A 83 -1.59 13.42 -7.43
N LEU A 84 -1.12 12.77 -6.35
CA LEU A 84 0.09 11.97 -6.33
C LEU A 84 0.01 10.80 -7.31
N ALA A 85 -1.11 10.07 -7.32
CA ALA A 85 -1.36 9.00 -8.26
C ALA A 85 -1.38 9.51 -9.71
N GLY A 86 -1.98 10.68 -9.95
CA GLY A 86 -1.95 11.35 -11.26
C GLY A 86 -0.53 11.76 -11.70
N MET A 87 0.31 12.25 -10.77
CA MET A 87 1.71 12.57 -11.05
C MET A 87 2.52 11.34 -11.44
N LEU A 88 2.39 10.24 -10.68
CA LEU A 88 3.05 8.96 -10.99
C LEU A 88 2.57 8.43 -12.34
N LYS A 89 1.25 8.39 -12.55
CA LYS A 89 0.66 7.94 -13.82
C LYS A 89 1.15 8.74 -15.01
N THR A 90 1.20 10.06 -14.89
CA THR A 90 1.72 10.93 -15.96
C THR A 90 3.20 10.66 -16.23
N THR A 91 3.99 10.42 -15.18
CA THR A 91 5.42 10.12 -15.29
C THR A 91 5.67 8.77 -15.96
N VAL A 92 4.87 7.76 -15.62
CA VAL A 92 5.01 6.40 -16.14
C VAL A 92 4.41 6.24 -17.54
N GLU A 93 3.19 6.71 -17.75
CA GLU A 93 2.42 6.41 -18.98
C GLU A 93 2.54 7.51 -20.04
N ILE A 94 2.52 8.80 -19.65
CA ILE A 94 2.37 9.91 -20.61
C ILE A 94 3.74 10.43 -21.06
N LYS A 95 4.68 10.55 -20.14
CA LYS A 95 6.05 10.95 -20.48
C LYS A 95 6.85 9.82 -21.14
N GLY A 96 6.29 8.61 -21.13
CA GLY A 96 6.93 7.39 -21.58
C GLY A 96 8.12 7.09 -20.68
N SER A 97 8.01 6.12 -19.77
CA SER A 97 9.23 5.46 -19.29
C SER A 97 9.87 4.78 -20.50
N GLU A 98 10.75 5.47 -21.21
CA GLU A 98 11.39 4.97 -22.44
C GLU A 98 12.31 3.78 -22.13
N SER A 99 12.63 3.56 -20.84
CA SER A 99 13.41 2.44 -20.32
C SER A 99 12.71 1.72 -19.16
N LEU A 100 13.02 0.43 -19.00
CA LEU A 100 12.64 -0.37 -17.83
C LEU A 100 13.25 0.20 -16.54
N ASP A 101 14.40 0.86 -16.63
CA ASP A 101 15.10 1.47 -15.48
C ASP A 101 14.30 2.65 -14.90
N GLU A 102 13.71 3.50 -15.74
CA GLU A 102 12.86 4.60 -15.29
C GLU A 102 11.56 4.09 -14.65
N LEU A 103 10.96 3.05 -15.23
CA LEU A 103 9.79 2.40 -14.68
C LEU A 103 10.08 1.83 -13.29
N PHE A 104 11.20 1.09 -13.17
CA PHE A 104 11.67 0.56 -11.91
C PHE A 104 11.96 1.67 -10.91
N ASN A 105 12.63 2.76 -11.30
CA ASN A 105 12.93 3.87 -10.38
C ASN A 105 11.69 4.56 -9.82
N ASN A 106 10.60 4.66 -10.60
CA ASN A 106 9.34 5.21 -10.11
C ASN A 106 8.59 4.22 -9.21
N TRP A 107 8.60 2.93 -9.55
CA TRP A 107 8.03 1.89 -8.70
C TRP A 107 8.79 1.75 -7.38
N PHE A 108 10.11 1.67 -7.43
CA PHE A 108 11.01 1.62 -6.28
C PHE A 108 10.77 2.81 -5.33
N LEU A 109 10.65 4.02 -5.89
CA LEU A 109 10.27 5.21 -5.12
C LEU A 109 8.90 5.03 -4.45
N LEU A 110 7.89 4.51 -5.15
CA LEU A 110 6.58 4.26 -4.55
C LEU A 110 6.66 3.24 -3.40
N ILE A 111 7.49 2.19 -3.52
CA ILE A 111 7.64 1.19 -2.46
C ILE A 111 8.20 1.81 -1.18
N HIS A 112 9.15 2.76 -1.26
CA HIS A 112 9.64 3.49 -0.08
C HIS A 112 8.51 4.13 0.72
N PHE A 113 7.51 4.67 0.01
CA PHE A 113 6.36 5.34 0.60
C PHE A 113 5.10 4.49 0.44
N GLY A 114 5.22 3.20 0.78
CA GLY A 114 4.13 2.22 0.67
C GLY A 114 2.86 2.63 1.41
N GLU A 115 2.95 3.48 2.43
CA GLU A 115 1.81 4.05 3.16
C GLU A 115 0.76 4.67 2.22
N TRP A 116 1.17 5.21 1.08
CA TRP A 116 0.24 5.76 0.08
C TRP A 116 -0.56 4.68 -0.64
N ALA A 117 -0.01 3.46 -0.78
CA ALA A 117 -0.76 2.31 -1.31
C ALA A 117 -1.82 1.84 -0.31
N ASP A 118 -1.50 1.79 0.99
CA ASP A 118 -2.48 1.48 2.05
C ASP A 118 -3.60 2.52 2.09
N LEU A 119 -3.22 3.80 2.02
CA LEU A 119 -4.17 4.90 1.97
C LEU A 119 -5.02 4.83 0.69
N ALA A 120 -4.47 4.38 -0.44
CA ALA A 120 -5.25 4.15 -1.66
C ALA A 120 -6.25 3.02 -1.49
N ALA A 121 -5.85 1.87 -0.96
CA ALA A 121 -6.76 0.76 -0.69
C ALA A 121 -7.90 1.20 0.25
N LYS A 122 -7.58 1.90 1.33
CA LYS A 122 -8.57 2.46 2.26
C LYS A 122 -9.50 3.48 1.60
N GLN A 123 -8.96 4.46 0.86
CA GLN A 123 -9.76 5.50 0.20
C GLN A 123 -10.62 4.93 -0.92
N LEU A 124 -10.14 3.90 -1.63
CA LEU A 124 -10.93 3.17 -2.61
C LEU A 124 -12.18 2.58 -1.99
N LEU A 125 -12.14 2.13 -0.73
CA LEU A 125 -13.28 1.52 -0.04
C LEU A 125 -14.21 2.52 0.65
N LEU A 126 -13.62 3.56 1.26
CA LEU A 126 -14.36 4.47 2.16
C LEU A 126 -14.75 5.80 1.52
N SER A 127 -14.06 6.23 0.46
CA SER A 127 -14.37 7.52 -0.17
C SER A 127 -15.67 7.44 -0.96
N LYS A 128 -16.45 8.53 -0.88
CA LYS A 128 -17.61 8.74 -1.75
C LYS A 128 -17.20 9.16 -3.16
N ALA A 129 -16.02 9.77 -3.29
CA ALA A 129 -15.49 10.19 -4.57
C ALA A 129 -14.80 9.01 -5.25
N GLU A 130 -15.12 8.81 -6.53
CA GLU A 130 -14.41 7.84 -7.35
C GLU A 130 -13.24 8.52 -8.06
N SER A 131 -12.07 7.88 -8.01
CA SER A 131 -10.94 8.26 -8.83
C SER A 131 -10.32 7.02 -9.47
N PRO A 132 -10.15 7.02 -10.81
CA PRO A 132 -9.42 5.95 -11.49
C PRO A 132 -7.92 5.96 -11.15
N ASN A 133 -7.38 7.08 -10.64
CA ASN A 133 -5.96 7.19 -10.31
C ASN A 133 -5.60 6.36 -9.08
N LEU A 134 -6.50 6.27 -8.08
CA LEU A 134 -6.23 5.47 -6.87
C LEU A 134 -6.14 3.98 -7.18
N LEU A 135 -7.04 3.49 -8.02
CA LEU A 135 -7.00 2.10 -8.48
C LEU A 135 -5.76 1.85 -9.32
N TRP A 136 -5.41 2.79 -10.21
CA TRP A 136 -4.18 2.72 -10.98
C TRP A 136 -2.94 2.65 -10.09
N LEU A 137 -2.88 3.46 -9.02
CA LEU A 137 -1.75 3.46 -8.08
C LEU A 137 -1.58 2.08 -7.42
N LEU A 138 -2.68 1.49 -6.95
CA LEU A 138 -2.66 0.17 -6.32
C LEU A 138 -2.24 -0.93 -7.31
N VAL A 139 -2.73 -0.85 -8.56
CA VAL A 139 -2.29 -1.77 -9.63
C VAL A 139 -0.82 -1.59 -9.96
N PHE A 140 -0.32 -0.36 -10.02
CA PHE A 140 1.09 -0.06 -10.28
C PHE A 140 2.00 -0.56 -9.14
N TYR A 141 1.54 -0.47 -7.89
CA TYR A 141 2.26 -0.98 -6.72
C TYR A 141 2.54 -2.49 -6.81
N TYR A 142 1.53 -3.29 -7.20
CA TYR A 142 1.66 -4.75 -7.29
C TYR A 142 2.10 -5.29 -8.66
N SER A 143 2.02 -4.47 -9.71
CA SER A 143 2.30 -4.89 -11.07
C SER A 143 2.87 -3.74 -11.91
N PRO A 144 4.12 -3.30 -11.62
CA PRO A 144 4.71 -2.14 -12.29
C PRO A 144 4.97 -2.35 -13.78
N ASN A 145 5.28 -3.59 -14.19
CA ASN A 145 5.71 -3.93 -15.56
C ASN A 145 4.60 -4.50 -16.46
N ASN A 146 3.32 -4.26 -16.15
CA ASN A 146 2.24 -4.84 -16.95
C ASN A 146 1.98 -4.06 -18.25
N MET A 147 1.88 -4.77 -19.37
CA MET A 147 1.46 -4.18 -20.64
C MET A 147 0.00 -3.70 -20.55
N ASN A 148 -0.39 -2.73 -21.39
CA ASN A 148 -1.71 -2.09 -21.34
C ASN A 148 -2.89 -3.08 -21.25
N ARG A 149 -2.82 -4.23 -21.94
CA ARG A 149 -3.88 -5.26 -21.91
C ARG A 149 -4.00 -5.98 -20.55
N GLN A 150 -2.88 -6.42 -19.98
CA GLN A 150 -2.86 -7.04 -18.65
C GLN A 150 -3.28 -6.04 -17.58
N ARG A 151 -2.79 -4.79 -17.66
CA ARG A 151 -3.18 -3.72 -16.74
C ARG A 151 -4.69 -3.48 -16.76
N THR A 152 -5.29 -3.44 -17.96
CA THR A 152 -6.74 -3.24 -18.13
C THR A 152 -7.52 -4.36 -17.45
N GLN A 153 -7.06 -5.61 -17.58
CA GLN A 153 -7.68 -6.75 -16.93
C GLN A 153 -7.56 -6.69 -15.41
N ILE A 154 -6.35 -6.44 -14.87
CA ILE A 154 -6.12 -6.31 -13.42
C ILE A 154 -6.98 -5.18 -12.86
N MET A 155 -7.04 -4.03 -13.53
CA MET A 155 -7.89 -2.89 -13.11
C MET A 155 -9.38 -3.27 -13.09
N ALA A 156 -9.87 -4.02 -14.08
CA ALA A 156 -11.27 -4.45 -14.11
C ALA A 156 -11.59 -5.42 -12.96
N GLU A 157 -10.73 -6.42 -12.73
CA GLU A 157 -10.88 -7.39 -11.63
C GLU A 157 -10.82 -6.68 -10.26
N ALA A 158 -9.82 -5.81 -10.05
CA ALA A 158 -9.67 -5.05 -8.82
C ALA A 158 -10.81 -4.04 -8.59
N ARG A 159 -11.36 -3.44 -9.66
CA ARG A 159 -12.55 -2.58 -9.56
C ARG A 159 -13.77 -3.38 -9.11
N SER A 160 -13.99 -4.55 -9.68
CA SER A 160 -15.08 -5.45 -9.29
C SER A 160 -14.99 -5.82 -7.80
N ALA A 161 -13.78 -6.15 -7.33
CA ALA A 161 -13.52 -6.41 -5.90
C ALA A 161 -13.84 -5.18 -5.03
N CYS A 162 -13.41 -3.98 -5.44
CA CYS A 162 -13.73 -2.74 -4.72
C CYS A 162 -15.25 -2.50 -4.63
N ASP A 163 -15.97 -2.69 -5.74
CA ASP A 163 -17.41 -2.47 -5.79
C ASP A 163 -18.18 -3.47 -4.93
N TYR A 164 -17.73 -4.72 -4.93
CA TYR A 164 -18.29 -5.75 -4.05
C TYR A 164 -18.08 -5.37 -2.58
N LEU A 165 -16.85 -5.04 -2.17
CA LEU A 165 -16.54 -4.63 -0.79
C LEU A 165 -17.30 -3.36 -0.36
N LYS A 166 -17.45 -2.38 -1.26
CA LYS A 166 -18.30 -1.20 -1.02
C LYS A 166 -19.78 -1.55 -0.82
N SER A 167 -20.26 -2.59 -1.49
CA SER A 167 -21.65 -3.03 -1.31
C SER A 167 -21.82 -3.69 0.07
N LEU A 168 -20.85 -4.53 0.47
CA LEU A 168 -20.82 -5.16 1.80
C LEU A 168 -20.71 -4.15 2.96
N SER A 169 -19.98 -3.04 2.79
CA SER A 169 -19.88 -2.00 3.83
C SER A 169 -21.21 -1.29 4.11
N ARG A 170 -22.19 -1.39 3.20
CA ARG A 170 -23.53 -0.81 3.34
C ARG A 170 -24.54 -1.79 3.92
N MET A 171 -24.20 -3.07 4.01
CA MET A 171 -25.08 -4.08 4.60
C MET A 171 -25.12 -3.94 6.13
N PRO A 172 -26.22 -4.33 6.79
CA PRO A 172 -26.29 -4.27 8.26
C PRO A 172 -25.41 -5.31 8.95
N THR A 173 -25.20 -6.46 8.30
CA THR A 173 -24.38 -7.57 8.77
C THR A 173 -23.69 -8.22 7.58
N ILE A 174 -22.48 -8.72 7.80
CA ILE A 174 -21.72 -9.49 6.83
C ILE A 174 -21.21 -10.77 7.47
N SER A 175 -20.94 -11.79 6.66
CA SER A 175 -20.38 -13.06 7.07
C SER A 175 -18.99 -13.26 6.48
N VAL A 176 -18.22 -14.19 7.05
CA VAL A 176 -16.93 -14.60 6.48
C VAL A 176 -17.10 -15.19 5.09
N ALA A 177 -18.18 -15.95 4.85
CA ALA A 177 -18.49 -16.55 3.55
C ALA A 177 -18.58 -15.51 2.42
N ASP A 178 -19.10 -14.33 2.70
CA ASP A 178 -19.18 -13.24 1.72
C ASP A 178 -17.78 -12.87 1.20
N LEU A 179 -16.78 -12.77 2.07
CA LEU A 179 -15.41 -12.43 1.69
C LEU A 179 -14.57 -13.63 1.23
N GLN A 180 -14.90 -14.85 1.66
CA GLN A 180 -14.27 -16.07 1.16
C GLN A 180 -14.49 -16.23 -0.34
N THR A 181 -15.69 -15.91 -0.85
CA THR A 181 -15.95 -15.99 -2.29
C THR A 181 -15.05 -15.07 -3.11
N LEU A 182 -14.78 -13.87 -2.57
CA LEU A 182 -13.88 -12.91 -3.21
C LEU A 182 -12.42 -13.40 -3.15
N PHE A 183 -11.97 -13.90 -2.00
CA PHE A 183 -10.62 -14.44 -1.83
C PHE A 183 -10.36 -15.67 -2.71
N ASN A 184 -11.32 -16.58 -2.78
CA ASN A 184 -11.26 -17.81 -3.57
C ASN A 184 -11.57 -17.58 -5.06
N SER A 185 -11.96 -16.36 -5.45
CA SER A 185 -12.26 -16.07 -6.84
C SER A 185 -11.04 -16.39 -7.69
N LYS A 186 -11.25 -17.08 -8.81
CA LYS A 186 -10.16 -17.43 -9.73
C LYS A 186 -9.66 -16.15 -10.39
N THR A 187 -8.71 -15.49 -9.74
CA THR A 187 -7.98 -14.38 -10.34
C THR A 187 -7.05 -14.92 -11.42
N THR A 188 -7.00 -14.26 -12.55
CA THR A 188 -6.19 -14.71 -13.68
C THR A 188 -4.69 -14.44 -13.48
N LEU A 189 -4.35 -13.49 -12.61
CA LEU A 189 -2.99 -13.00 -12.39
C LEU A 189 -2.69 -12.88 -10.89
N THR A 190 -1.48 -13.27 -10.49
CA THR A 190 -1.00 -13.19 -9.09
C THR A 190 -1.12 -11.78 -8.52
N ALA A 191 -0.84 -10.76 -9.31
CA ALA A 191 -1.00 -9.36 -8.90
C ALA A 191 -2.45 -9.02 -8.50
N THR A 192 -3.46 -9.55 -9.21
CA THR A 192 -4.86 -9.36 -8.83
C THR A 192 -5.11 -9.96 -7.45
N LYS A 193 -4.61 -11.18 -7.19
CA LYS A 193 -4.75 -11.82 -5.87
C LYS A 193 -4.20 -10.95 -4.76
N HIS A 194 -2.99 -10.41 -4.93
CA HIS A 194 -2.36 -9.51 -3.96
C HIS A 194 -3.16 -8.23 -3.73
N ILE A 195 -3.70 -7.63 -4.80
CA ILE A 195 -4.56 -6.44 -4.71
C ILE A 195 -5.86 -6.76 -3.96
N VAL A 196 -6.51 -7.89 -4.28
CA VAL A 196 -7.74 -8.32 -3.62
C VAL A 196 -7.48 -8.59 -2.14
N THR A 197 -6.40 -9.27 -1.78
CA THR A 197 -5.98 -9.47 -0.40
C THR A 197 -5.75 -8.13 0.32
N HIS A 198 -5.09 -7.16 -0.31
CA HIS A 198 -4.91 -5.82 0.26
C HIS A 198 -6.25 -5.11 0.50
N LEU A 199 -7.16 -5.16 -0.46
CA LEU A 199 -8.48 -4.58 -0.32
C LEU A 199 -9.30 -5.27 0.79
N ILE A 200 -9.25 -6.60 0.90
CA ILE A 200 -9.92 -7.37 1.97
C ILE A 200 -9.35 -6.98 3.34
N ILE A 201 -8.03 -6.96 3.50
CA ILE A 201 -7.38 -6.60 4.77
C ILE A 201 -7.72 -5.14 5.14
N SER A 202 -7.67 -4.22 4.18
CA SER A 202 -8.09 -2.83 4.40
C SER A 202 -9.56 -2.74 4.79
N PHE A 203 -10.43 -3.52 4.16
CA PHE A 203 -11.86 -3.56 4.47
C PHE A 203 -12.11 -4.03 5.90
N VAL A 204 -11.51 -5.14 6.31
CA VAL A 204 -11.71 -5.69 7.65
C VAL A 204 -11.12 -4.81 8.74
N LEU A 205 -10.05 -4.06 8.44
CA LEU A 205 -9.43 -3.15 9.41
C LEU A 205 -10.10 -1.79 9.50
N PHE A 206 -10.76 -1.28 8.45
CA PHE A 206 -11.26 0.10 8.43
C PHE A 206 -12.79 0.23 8.34
N THR A 207 -13.53 -0.87 8.31
CA THR A 207 -15.01 -0.84 8.34
C THR A 207 -15.56 -1.48 9.62
N PRO A 208 -16.64 -0.93 10.21
CA PRO A 208 -17.25 -1.52 11.41
C PRO A 208 -17.71 -2.96 11.19
N ASN A 209 -18.33 -3.24 10.04
CA ASN A 209 -18.78 -4.59 9.68
C ASN A 209 -17.60 -5.54 9.45
N GLY A 210 -16.50 -5.03 8.92
CA GLY A 210 -15.27 -5.79 8.73
C GLY A 210 -14.64 -6.22 10.06
N HIS A 211 -14.67 -5.36 11.08
CA HIS A 211 -14.10 -5.66 12.41
C HIS A 211 -14.71 -6.91 13.04
N SER A 212 -16.01 -7.14 12.86
CA SER A 212 -16.69 -8.27 13.52
C SER A 212 -16.27 -9.64 12.96
N ILE A 213 -15.81 -9.69 11.71
CA ILE A 213 -15.41 -10.94 11.03
C ILE A 213 -13.90 -11.05 10.80
N ALA A 214 -13.13 -10.01 11.14
CA ALA A 214 -11.71 -9.90 10.80
C ALA A 214 -10.89 -11.11 11.27
N ARG A 215 -11.08 -11.55 12.53
CA ARG A 215 -10.32 -12.67 13.10
C ARG A 215 -10.54 -13.97 12.35
N GLU A 216 -11.80 -14.34 12.15
CA GLU A 216 -12.17 -15.59 11.49
C GLU A 216 -11.74 -15.58 10.01
N LEU A 217 -11.91 -14.44 9.31
CA LEU A 217 -11.48 -14.32 7.92
C LEU A 217 -9.96 -14.39 7.76
N ILE A 218 -9.18 -13.69 8.59
CA ILE A 218 -7.72 -13.71 8.47
C ILE A 218 -7.17 -15.10 8.81
N ALA A 219 -7.72 -15.77 9.82
CA ALA A 219 -7.37 -17.16 10.12
C ALA A 219 -7.66 -18.08 8.94
N TYR A 220 -8.80 -17.90 8.26
CA TYR A 220 -9.13 -18.63 7.03
C TYR A 220 -8.12 -18.36 5.90
N ILE A 221 -7.80 -17.09 5.61
CA ILE A 221 -6.85 -16.72 4.56
C ILE A 221 -5.48 -17.36 4.80
N LEU A 222 -5.00 -17.37 6.05
CA LEU A 222 -3.72 -17.97 6.42
C LEU A 222 -3.75 -19.50 6.36
N ALA A 223 -4.89 -20.13 6.59
CA ALA A 223 -5.04 -21.58 6.48
C ALA A 223 -5.08 -22.06 5.01
N GLU A 224 -5.67 -21.25 4.13
CA GLU A 224 -5.86 -21.58 2.71
C GLU A 224 -4.72 -21.08 1.81
N SER A 225 -3.76 -20.34 2.35
CA SER A 225 -2.63 -19.82 1.58
C SER A 225 -1.30 -20.04 2.28
N ASP A 226 -0.28 -20.43 1.52
CA ASP A 226 1.12 -20.40 1.95
C ASP A 226 1.67 -18.95 2.00
N GLU A 227 0.80 -17.93 1.95
CA GLU A 227 1.12 -16.50 1.86
C GLU A 227 1.13 -15.81 3.24
N ILE A 228 1.44 -16.57 4.30
CA ILE A 228 1.58 -16.04 5.67
C ILE A 228 2.47 -14.80 5.71
N PRO A 229 3.65 -14.76 5.06
CA PRO A 229 4.50 -13.58 5.11
C PRO A 229 3.88 -12.36 4.43
N GLN A 230 3.07 -12.57 3.39
CA GLN A 230 2.38 -11.48 2.71
C GLN A 230 1.31 -10.86 3.61
N VAL A 231 0.43 -11.70 4.17
CA VAL A 231 -0.68 -11.25 5.01
C VAL A 231 -0.17 -10.58 6.28
N THR A 232 0.82 -11.18 6.95
CA THR A 232 1.43 -10.61 8.17
C THR A 232 2.25 -9.35 7.88
N GLY A 233 2.98 -9.31 6.75
CA GLY A 233 3.67 -8.11 6.30
C GLY A 233 2.70 -6.96 6.01
N LEU A 234 1.59 -7.25 5.35
CA LEU A 234 0.56 -6.26 5.03
C LEU A 234 -0.18 -5.76 6.29
N LEU A 235 -0.54 -6.66 7.21
CA LEU A 235 -1.11 -6.27 8.52
C LEU A 235 -0.16 -5.36 9.30
N THR A 236 1.15 -5.69 9.31
CA THR A 236 2.18 -4.88 9.97
C THR A 236 2.27 -3.50 9.34
N HIS A 237 2.34 -3.45 8.01
CA HIS A 237 2.48 -2.22 7.26
C HIS A 237 1.24 -1.30 7.42
N ILE A 238 0.03 -1.83 7.26
CA ILE A 238 -1.21 -1.08 7.47
C ILE A 238 -1.36 -0.60 8.91
N SER A 239 -0.97 -1.42 9.90
CA SER A 239 -0.97 -1.03 11.32
C SER A 239 -0.05 0.16 11.58
N ASN A 240 1.16 0.14 11.00
CA ASN A 240 2.11 1.24 11.09
C ASN A 240 1.56 2.52 10.45
N THR A 241 1.03 2.42 9.21
CA THR A 241 0.38 3.54 8.52
C THR A 241 -0.78 4.11 9.32
N ALA A 242 -1.66 3.25 9.85
CA ALA A 242 -2.82 3.67 10.65
C ALA A 242 -2.42 4.35 11.97
N SER A 243 -1.33 3.91 12.60
CA SER A 243 -0.80 4.49 13.85
C SER A 243 -0.37 5.95 13.66
N GLN A 244 0.17 6.28 12.49
CA GLN A 244 0.61 7.65 12.17
C GLN A 244 -0.55 8.60 11.89
N LEU A 245 -1.72 8.08 11.48
CA LEU A 245 -2.93 8.88 11.22
C LEU A 245 -3.70 9.29 12.50
N GLY A 246 -3.19 8.92 13.68
CA GLY A 246 -3.72 9.35 14.98
C GLY A 246 -4.92 8.55 15.49
N MET A 247 -5.56 9.09 16.53
CA MET A 247 -6.55 8.39 17.38
C MET A 247 -7.77 7.81 16.64
N LYS A 248 -8.10 8.35 15.47
CA LYS A 248 -9.24 7.91 14.64
C LYS A 248 -9.15 6.44 14.23
N TYR A 249 -7.94 5.88 14.16
CA TYR A 249 -7.71 4.51 13.71
C TYR A 249 -7.18 3.59 14.81
N GLN A 250 -7.27 4.00 16.08
CA GLN A 250 -6.75 3.21 17.20
C GLN A 250 -7.41 1.83 17.31
N CYS A 251 -8.69 1.70 16.96
CA CYS A 251 -9.38 0.40 16.89
C CYS A 251 -8.76 -0.51 15.81
N SER A 252 -8.52 0.04 14.61
CA SER A 252 -7.87 -0.67 13.50
C SER A 252 -6.46 -1.13 13.87
N VAL A 253 -5.67 -0.25 14.49
CA VAL A 253 -4.30 -0.56 14.95
C VAL A 253 -4.33 -1.67 16.00
N LYS A 254 -5.21 -1.56 17.00
CA LYS A 254 -5.36 -2.59 18.02
C LYS A 254 -5.73 -3.93 17.41
N LEU A 255 -6.74 -3.96 16.54
CA LEU A 255 -7.17 -5.17 15.86
C LEU A 255 -6.05 -5.81 15.04
N ALA A 256 -5.32 -5.02 14.24
CA ALA A 256 -4.18 -5.52 13.46
C ALA A 256 -3.08 -6.11 14.36
N ASN A 257 -2.78 -5.47 15.49
CA ASN A 257 -1.79 -5.95 16.44
C ASN A 257 -2.24 -7.22 17.17
N ASP A 258 -3.51 -7.30 17.57
CA ASP A 258 -4.10 -8.49 18.21
C ASP A 258 -4.02 -9.69 17.24
N LEU A 259 -4.38 -9.48 15.97
CA LEU A 259 -4.24 -10.49 14.91
C LEU A 259 -2.79 -10.94 14.73
N LEU A 260 -1.85 -9.99 14.61
CA LEU A 260 -0.42 -10.30 14.47
C LEU A 260 0.14 -11.09 15.67
N GLN A 261 -0.32 -10.81 16.89
CA GLN A 261 0.07 -11.57 18.07
C GLN A 261 -0.47 -12.99 18.02
N GLU A 262 -1.76 -13.17 17.72
CA GLU A 262 -2.39 -14.50 17.61
C GLU A 262 -1.64 -15.41 16.63
N PHE A 263 -1.14 -14.88 15.50
CA PHE A 263 -0.40 -15.68 14.52
C PHE A 263 1.06 -15.93 14.88
N ARG A 264 1.70 -15.05 15.67
CA ARG A 264 3.08 -15.29 16.16
C ARG A 264 3.16 -16.40 17.20
N TYR A 265 2.07 -16.67 17.93
CA TYR A 265 2.03 -17.73 18.94
C TYR A 265 1.58 -19.10 18.39
N ASN A 266 0.98 -19.13 17.19
CA ASN A 266 0.43 -20.33 16.56
C ASN A 266 1.27 -20.84 15.38
N ALA A 267 2.40 -20.19 15.07
CA ALA A 267 3.41 -20.61 14.08
C ALA A 267 4.62 -21.23 14.80
#